data_AF-A0A5T3GX22-F1
#
_entry.id   AF-A0A5T3GX22-F1
#
_cell.length_a   1.000
_cell.length_b   1.000
_cell.length_c   1.000
_cell.angle_alpha   90.00
_cell.angle_beta   90.00
_cell.angle_gamma   90.00
#
_symmetry.space_group_name_H-M   'P 1'
#
loop_
_entity.id
_entity.type
_entity.pdbx_description
1 polymer ?
#
loop_
_entity_poly.entity_id
_entity_poly.type
_entity_poly.pdbx_seq_one_letter_code
_entity_poly.pdbx_strand_id
1 'polypeptide(L)'
;RELSVYRNQLTRLPESITGLSSEATVNLEGNPLSERTLQALRDITSAPGYSGPRIRFDMAGASAPREVRALHLAVADWLMPAREGEPALADRWHVFGQEDNAAAFSLFLDRLSETENFIKDAGFKAQISSWLVQLAEDDALRANTFALATEATSSCEDRITFFLHQMKNVQL
;
A
#
# COMPACT_ATOMS: atom_id res chain seq x y z
N ARG A 1 -21.41 24.57 7.15
CA ARG A 1 -21.96 23.24 7.55
C ARG A 1 -20.79 22.32 7.85
N GLU A 2 -20.86 21.44 8.85
CA GLU A 2 -19.69 20.64 9.28
C GLU A 2 -19.96 19.14 9.11
N LEU A 3 -18.98 18.42 8.58
CA LEU A 3 -18.94 16.96 8.52
C LEU A 3 -17.71 16.48 9.28
N SER A 4 -17.91 15.91 10.47
CA SER A 4 -16.82 15.36 11.27
C SER A 4 -16.84 13.83 11.22
N VAL A 5 -15.78 13.25 10.68
CA VAL A 5 -15.51 11.80 10.68
C VAL A 5 -14.18 11.50 11.37
N TYR A 6 -13.87 12.29 12.39
CA TYR A 6 -12.68 12.16 13.23
C TYR A 6 -12.53 10.75 13.82
N ARG A 7 -11.29 10.22 13.85
CA ARG A 7 -10.94 8.91 14.44
C ARG A 7 -11.78 7.74 13.95
N ASN A 8 -11.93 7.63 12.63
CA ASN A 8 -12.51 6.46 12.01
C ASN A 8 -11.42 5.61 11.32
N GLN A 9 -11.84 4.53 10.68
CA GLN A 9 -10.95 3.64 9.93
C GLN A 9 -11.03 3.89 8.42
N LEU A 10 -11.23 5.16 8.01
CA LEU A 10 -11.34 5.51 6.61
C LEU A 10 -9.95 5.43 5.98
N THR A 11 -9.81 4.58 4.96
CA THR A 11 -8.57 4.45 4.17
C THR A 11 -8.61 5.24 2.87
N ARG A 12 -9.82 5.60 2.41
CA ARG A 12 -10.08 6.37 1.19
C ARG A 12 -11.31 7.26 1.39
N LEU A 13 -11.49 8.21 0.49
CA LEU A 13 -12.63 9.13 0.48
C LEU A 13 -13.30 9.13 -0.88
N PRO A 14 -14.63 9.34 -0.94
CA PRO A 14 -15.31 9.51 -2.20
C PRO A 14 -14.91 10.86 -2.84
N GLU A 15 -14.74 10.88 -4.16
CA GLU A 15 -14.42 12.12 -4.91
C GLU A 15 -15.44 13.24 -4.69
N SER A 16 -16.70 12.86 -4.40
CA SER A 16 -17.80 13.78 -4.11
C SER A 16 -17.54 14.70 -2.91
N ILE A 17 -16.59 14.37 -2.03
CA ILE A 17 -16.21 15.23 -0.90
C ILE A 17 -15.64 16.57 -1.36
N THR A 18 -15.02 16.62 -2.56
CA THR A 18 -14.45 17.83 -3.13
C THR A 18 -15.49 18.74 -3.78
N GLY A 19 -16.68 18.19 -4.10
CA GLY A 19 -17.82 18.92 -4.67
C GLY A 19 -18.74 19.58 -3.63
N LEU A 20 -18.38 19.52 -2.35
CA LEU A 20 -19.11 20.25 -1.30
C LEU A 20 -18.89 21.76 -1.43
N SER A 21 -19.83 22.55 -0.92
CA SER A 21 -19.71 24.00 -0.86
C SER A 21 -18.46 24.43 -0.09
N SER A 22 -17.85 25.56 -0.47
CA SER A 22 -16.72 26.18 0.22
C SER A 22 -16.98 26.56 1.68
N GLU A 23 -18.25 26.68 2.07
CA GLU A 23 -18.68 26.92 3.45
C GLU A 23 -18.73 25.63 4.30
N ALA A 24 -18.52 24.46 3.67
CA ALA A 24 -18.45 23.21 4.38
C ALA A 24 -17.05 22.98 4.96
N THR A 25 -17.00 22.44 6.18
CA THR A 25 -15.76 21.98 6.80
C THR A 25 -15.84 20.48 7.02
N VAL A 26 -14.79 19.77 6.62
CA VAL A 26 -14.69 18.31 6.74
C VAL A 26 -13.51 17.99 7.64
N ASN A 27 -13.73 17.24 8.72
CA ASN A 27 -12.65 16.76 9.60
C ASN A 27 -12.42 15.26 9.41
N LEU A 28 -11.22 14.91 8.95
CA LEU A 28 -10.76 13.56 8.65
C LEU A 28 -9.58 13.11 9.55
N GLU A 29 -9.17 13.94 10.50
CA GLU A 29 -8.04 13.63 11.40
C GLU A 29 -8.30 12.30 12.15
N GLY A 30 -7.23 11.54 12.44
CA GLY A 30 -7.30 10.24 13.10
C GLY A 30 -7.79 9.09 12.20
N ASN A 31 -7.77 9.25 10.88
CA ASN A 31 -8.10 8.17 9.93
C ASN A 31 -6.82 7.64 9.24
N PRO A 32 -6.70 6.32 9.03
CA PRO A 32 -5.58 5.71 8.30
C PRO A 32 -5.73 5.90 6.78
N LEU A 33 -5.88 7.16 6.34
CA LEU A 33 -5.99 7.50 4.92
C LEU A 33 -4.75 7.04 4.17
N SER A 34 -4.96 6.36 3.05
CA SER A 34 -3.89 5.97 2.12
C SER A 34 -3.09 7.19 1.64
N GLU A 35 -1.80 7.00 1.36
CA GLU A 35 -0.93 8.05 0.82
C GLU A 35 -1.55 8.69 -0.42
N ARG A 36 -2.09 7.86 -1.32
CA ARG A 36 -2.80 8.32 -2.52
C ARG A 36 -3.94 9.29 -2.20
N THR A 37 -4.71 8.98 -1.16
CA THR A 37 -5.83 9.84 -0.76
C THR A 37 -5.31 11.14 -0.16
N LEU A 38 -4.26 11.10 0.66
CA LEU A 38 -3.64 12.29 1.24
C LEU A 38 -2.99 13.18 0.17
N GLN A 39 -2.28 12.59 -0.80
CA GLN A 39 -1.63 13.28 -1.89
C GLN A 39 -2.68 13.91 -2.82
N ALA A 40 -3.71 13.17 -3.22
CA ALA A 40 -4.81 13.71 -4.01
C ALA A 40 -5.52 14.86 -3.28
N LEU A 41 -5.80 14.73 -1.98
CA LEU A 41 -6.37 15.81 -1.18
C LEU A 41 -5.46 17.03 -1.16
N ARG A 42 -4.16 16.84 -0.99
CA ARG A 42 -3.16 17.91 -0.99
C ARG A 42 -3.10 18.62 -2.34
N ASP A 43 -3.08 17.88 -3.44
CA ASP A 43 -3.02 18.45 -4.80
C ASP A 43 -4.29 19.23 -5.13
N ILE A 44 -5.47 18.70 -4.75
CA ILE A 44 -6.75 19.37 -4.96
C ILE A 44 -6.88 20.63 -4.09
N THR A 45 -6.54 20.55 -2.81
CA THR A 45 -6.66 21.69 -1.88
C THR A 45 -5.60 22.77 -2.11
N SER A 46 -4.48 22.43 -2.75
CA SER A 46 -3.41 23.37 -3.13
C SER A 46 -3.59 23.95 -4.54
N ALA A 47 -4.57 23.48 -5.31
CA ALA A 47 -4.79 23.94 -6.68
C ALA A 47 -5.26 25.41 -6.73
N PRO A 48 -4.70 26.24 -7.63
CA PRO A 48 -5.16 27.61 -7.80
C PRO A 48 -6.60 27.60 -8.34
N GLY A 49 -7.52 28.24 -7.61
CA GLY A 49 -8.95 28.27 -7.94
C GLY A 49 -9.78 27.18 -7.26
N TYR A 50 -9.21 26.42 -6.31
CA TYR A 50 -9.99 25.50 -5.48
C TYR A 50 -11.09 26.26 -4.72
N SER A 51 -12.34 25.87 -4.97
CA SER A 51 -13.55 26.42 -4.34
C SER A 51 -14.35 25.37 -3.57
N GLY A 52 -13.73 24.25 -3.21
CA GLY A 52 -14.34 23.18 -2.43
C GLY A 52 -14.27 23.45 -0.91
N PRO A 53 -14.68 22.47 -0.08
CA PRO A 53 -14.74 22.64 1.37
C PRO A 53 -13.37 22.77 2.02
N ARG A 54 -13.33 23.24 3.26
CA ARG A 54 -12.13 23.16 4.11
C ARG A 54 -11.97 21.74 4.66
N ILE A 55 -10.98 21.02 4.18
CA ILE A 55 -10.70 19.63 4.61
C ILE A 55 -9.51 19.62 5.58
N ARG A 56 -9.70 19.08 6.78
CA ARG A 56 -8.65 18.87 7.79
C ARG A 56 -8.28 17.39 7.79
N PHE A 57 -7.00 17.09 7.63
CA PHE A 57 -6.46 15.73 7.62
C PHE A 57 -5.04 15.74 8.18
N ASP A 58 -4.61 14.59 8.72
CA ASP A 58 -3.28 14.47 9.31
C ASP A 58 -2.21 14.46 8.20
N MET A 59 -1.33 15.47 8.21
CA MET A 59 -0.20 15.56 7.27
C MET A 59 0.93 14.57 7.60
N ALA A 60 0.85 13.87 8.74
CA ALA A 60 1.86 12.93 9.18
C ALA A 60 2.06 11.75 8.20
N GLY A 61 1.02 11.36 7.46
CA GLY A 61 1.10 10.24 6.51
C GLY A 61 1.74 10.57 5.15
N ALA A 62 1.77 11.85 4.74
CA ALA A 62 2.20 12.23 3.38
C ALA A 62 3.68 12.63 3.27
N SER A 63 4.35 12.88 4.40
CA SER A 63 5.73 13.37 4.41
C SER A 63 6.62 12.73 5.48
N ALA A 64 6.08 11.84 6.32
CA ALA A 64 6.94 10.95 7.08
C ALA A 64 7.55 9.95 6.08
N PRO A 65 8.87 9.69 6.12
CA PRO A 65 9.40 8.49 5.51
C PRO A 65 8.59 7.34 6.11
N ARG A 66 7.89 6.56 5.28
CA ARG A 66 7.32 5.29 5.76
C ARG A 66 8.46 4.56 6.42
N GLU A 67 8.37 4.35 7.72
CA GLU A 67 9.24 3.39 8.38
C GLU A 67 8.98 2.08 7.66
N VAL A 68 9.96 1.64 6.86
CA VAL A 68 9.84 0.40 6.12
C VAL A 68 9.71 -0.68 7.16
N ARG A 69 8.49 -1.20 7.32
CA ARG A 69 8.26 -2.30 8.24
C ARG A 69 9.05 -3.51 7.76
N ALA A 70 9.50 -4.32 8.70
CA ALA A 70 10.29 -5.50 8.39
C ALA A 70 9.52 -6.41 7.41
N LEU A 71 10.22 -6.95 6.40
CA LEU A 71 9.59 -7.69 5.30
C LEU A 71 8.72 -8.86 5.77
N HIS A 72 9.14 -9.58 6.81
CA HIS A 72 8.35 -10.67 7.39
C HIS A 72 6.98 -10.22 7.91
N LEU A 73 6.87 -8.99 8.45
CA LEU A 73 5.59 -8.42 8.88
C LEU A 73 4.72 -8.07 7.67
N ALA A 74 5.33 -7.52 6.61
CA ALA A 74 4.60 -7.23 5.39
C ALA A 74 4.02 -8.49 4.75
N VAL A 75 4.84 -9.53 4.64
CA VAL A 75 4.45 -10.83 4.07
C VAL A 75 3.43 -11.56 4.94
N ALA A 76 3.48 -11.41 6.27
CA ALA A 76 2.51 -12.03 7.17
C ALA A 76 1.06 -11.58 6.89
N ASP A 77 0.84 -10.35 6.41
CA ASP A 77 -0.50 -9.88 6.04
C ASP A 77 -1.07 -10.58 4.81
N TRP A 78 -0.18 -11.08 3.94
CA TRP A 78 -0.52 -11.77 2.69
C TRP A 78 -0.69 -13.27 2.88
N LEU A 79 0.12 -13.87 3.75
CA LEU A 79 0.05 -15.29 4.05
C LEU A 79 -1.21 -15.62 4.86
N MET A 80 -1.85 -16.73 4.52
CA MET A 80 -2.86 -17.32 5.39
C MET A 80 -2.18 -17.75 6.70
N PRO A 81 -2.84 -17.65 7.87
CA PRO A 81 -2.25 -18.10 9.12
C PRO A 81 -1.81 -19.56 8.98
N ALA A 82 -0.53 -19.81 9.29
CA ALA A 82 0.03 -21.14 9.25
C ALA A 82 -0.80 -22.07 10.15
N ARG A 83 -1.11 -23.27 9.66
CA ARG A 83 -1.71 -24.31 10.51
C ARG A 83 -0.68 -24.68 11.57
N GLU A 84 -1.14 -24.90 12.80
CA GLU A 84 -0.29 -25.31 13.92
C GLU A 84 0.64 -26.47 13.50
N GLY A 85 1.95 -26.25 13.58
CA GLY A 85 2.98 -27.26 13.30
C GLY A 85 3.77 -27.12 12.00
N GLU A 86 3.40 -26.21 11.09
CA GLU A 86 4.27 -25.87 9.94
C GLU A 86 5.23 -24.73 10.29
N PRO A 87 6.52 -24.80 9.90
CA PRO A 87 7.41 -23.66 10.02
C PRO A 87 6.76 -22.50 9.28
N ALA A 88 6.49 -21.40 10.01
CA ALA A 88 5.77 -20.30 9.42
C ALA A 88 6.60 -19.80 8.24
N LEU A 89 6.01 -19.72 7.04
CA LEU A 89 6.68 -19.12 5.88
C LEU A 89 7.28 -17.75 6.27
N ALA A 90 6.61 -17.02 7.16
CA ALA A 90 7.08 -15.79 7.80
C ALA A 90 8.51 -15.88 8.40
N ASP A 91 8.91 -17.02 8.95
CA ASP A 91 10.25 -17.22 9.52
C ASP A 91 11.33 -17.18 8.42
N ARG A 92 11.06 -17.73 7.23
CA ARG A 92 11.97 -17.64 6.07
C ARG A 92 12.10 -16.20 5.59
N TRP A 93 10.98 -15.47 5.58
CA TRP A 93 10.94 -14.06 5.22
C TRP A 93 11.67 -13.15 6.23
N HIS A 94 11.95 -13.64 7.44
CA HIS A 94 12.80 -12.93 8.38
C HIS A 94 14.26 -12.86 7.89
N VAL A 95 14.77 -13.96 7.32
CA VAL A 95 16.11 -14.03 6.73
C VAL A 95 16.17 -13.24 5.42
N PHE A 96 15.15 -13.36 4.57
CA PHE A 96 15.06 -12.60 3.32
C PHE A 96 14.94 -11.09 3.54
N GLY A 97 14.50 -10.66 4.72
CA GLY A 97 14.48 -9.25 5.12
C GLY A 97 15.86 -8.59 5.21
N GLN A 98 16.95 -9.37 5.24
CA GLN A 98 18.33 -8.88 5.22
C GLN A 98 18.94 -8.79 3.82
N GLU A 99 18.23 -9.28 2.78
CA GLU A 99 18.69 -9.22 1.40
C GLU A 99 18.62 -7.81 0.82
N ASP A 100 19.45 -7.54 -0.19
CA ASP A 100 19.42 -6.27 -0.91
C ASP A 100 18.04 -6.03 -1.54
N ASN A 101 17.54 -4.80 -1.45
CA ASN A 101 16.22 -4.38 -1.95
C ASN A 101 14.99 -5.00 -1.24
N ALA A 102 15.18 -5.79 -0.17
CA ALA A 102 14.08 -6.33 0.63
C ALA A 102 13.17 -5.24 1.21
N ALA A 103 13.75 -4.09 1.57
CA ALA A 103 13.03 -2.91 2.04
C ALA A 103 12.07 -2.35 0.98
N ALA A 104 12.51 -2.28 -0.28
CA ALA A 104 11.68 -1.81 -1.38
C ALA A 104 10.54 -2.80 -1.68
N PHE A 105 10.81 -4.11 -1.57
CA PHE A 105 9.78 -5.13 -1.72
C PHE A 105 8.74 -5.10 -0.60
N SER A 106 9.14 -4.85 0.65
CA SER A 106 8.21 -4.63 1.77
C SER A 106 7.26 -3.48 1.48
N LEU A 107 7.79 -2.35 1.01
CA LEU A 107 6.98 -1.17 0.66
C LEU A 107 6.08 -1.42 -0.55
N PHE A 108 6.53 -2.22 -1.52
CA PHE A 108 5.70 -2.66 -2.64
C PHE A 108 4.50 -3.49 -2.17
N LEU A 109 4.71 -4.44 -1.26
CA LEU A 109 3.63 -5.25 -0.69
C LEU A 109 2.62 -4.39 0.07
N ASP A 110 3.08 -3.41 0.85
CA ASP A 110 2.18 -2.49 1.56
C ASP A 110 1.31 -1.71 0.59
N ARG A 111 1.91 -1.12 -0.45
CA ARG A 111 1.16 -0.40 -1.48
C ARG A 111 0.23 -1.32 -2.29
N LEU A 112 0.62 -2.57 -2.52
CA LEU A 112 -0.23 -3.55 -3.20
C LEU A 112 -1.49 -3.88 -2.38
N SER A 113 -1.36 -3.91 -1.05
CA SER A 113 -2.50 -4.14 -0.14
C SER A 113 -3.48 -2.96 -0.16
N GLU A 114 -3.01 -1.77 -0.51
CA GLU A 114 -3.84 -0.58 -0.68
C GLU A 114 -4.57 -0.55 -2.02
N THR A 115 -4.35 -1.50 -2.95
CA THR A 115 -5.02 -1.51 -4.27
C THR A 115 -6.46 -2.03 -4.19
N GLU A 116 -7.29 -1.60 -5.14
CA GLU A 116 -8.70 -2.01 -5.20
C GLU A 116 -8.87 -3.52 -5.47
N ASN A 117 -7.93 -4.14 -6.19
CA ASN A 117 -7.91 -5.58 -6.42
C ASN A 117 -7.78 -6.35 -5.11
N PHE A 118 -6.95 -5.88 -4.17
CA PHE A 118 -6.81 -6.52 -2.86
C PHE A 118 -8.11 -6.48 -2.04
N ILE A 119 -8.81 -5.35 -2.05
CA ILE A 119 -10.00 -5.14 -1.23
C ILE A 119 -11.20 -5.94 -1.77
N LYS A 120 -11.30 -6.09 -3.10
CA LYS A 120 -12.48 -6.69 -3.75
C LYS A 120 -12.32 -8.16 -4.13
N ASP A 121 -11.08 -8.63 -4.35
CA ASP A 121 -10.83 -9.97 -4.88
C ASP A 121 -10.08 -10.85 -3.87
N ALA A 122 -10.82 -11.74 -3.19
CA ALA A 122 -10.23 -12.73 -2.30
C ALA A 122 -9.32 -13.73 -3.04
N GLY A 123 -9.56 -13.98 -4.33
CA GLY A 123 -8.72 -14.81 -5.19
C GLY A 123 -7.38 -14.15 -5.50
N PHE A 124 -7.35 -12.82 -5.56
CA PHE A 124 -6.12 -12.05 -5.73
C PHE A 124 -5.17 -12.25 -4.53
N LYS A 125 -5.68 -12.22 -3.29
CA LYS A 125 -4.87 -12.52 -2.10
C LYS A 125 -4.27 -13.93 -2.14
N ALA A 126 -5.07 -14.93 -2.52
CA ALA A 126 -4.58 -16.30 -2.67
C ALA A 126 -3.50 -16.43 -3.75
N GLN A 127 -3.65 -15.69 -4.86
CA GLN A 127 -2.66 -15.66 -5.94
C GLN A 127 -1.33 -15.04 -5.47
N ILE A 128 -1.37 -13.92 -4.75
CA ILE A 128 -0.16 -13.31 -4.17
C ILE A 128 0.46 -14.22 -3.12
N SER A 129 -0.34 -14.89 -2.28
CA SER A 129 0.21 -15.87 -1.32
C SER A 129 0.93 -17.03 -2.01
N SER A 130 0.37 -17.58 -3.09
CA SER A 130 1.02 -18.65 -3.87
C SER A 130 2.32 -18.15 -4.53
N TRP A 131 2.28 -16.92 -5.04
CA TRP A 131 3.45 -16.24 -5.61
C TRP A 131 4.58 -16.07 -4.58
N LEU A 132 4.26 -15.63 -3.36
CA LEU A 132 5.24 -15.50 -2.27
C LEU A 132 5.85 -16.85 -1.87
N VAL A 133 5.08 -17.95 -1.92
CA VAL A 133 5.63 -19.30 -1.68
C VAL A 133 6.67 -19.66 -2.74
N GLN A 134 6.40 -19.35 -4.02
CA GLN A 134 7.36 -19.61 -5.10
C GLN A 134 8.63 -18.78 -4.95
N LEU A 135 8.51 -17.49 -4.58
CA LEU A 135 9.68 -16.64 -4.32
C LEU A 135 10.53 -17.13 -3.13
N ALA A 136 9.91 -17.79 -2.15
CA ALA A 136 10.65 -18.34 -1.03
C ALA A 136 11.52 -19.55 -1.41
N GLU A 137 11.17 -20.26 -2.49
CA GLU A 137 11.91 -21.42 -3.01
C GLU A 137 12.97 -21.04 -4.07
N ASP A 138 12.79 -19.92 -4.78
CA ASP A 138 13.69 -19.49 -5.86
C ASP A 138 14.42 -18.18 -5.53
N ASP A 139 15.71 -18.31 -5.20
CA ASP A 139 16.58 -17.19 -4.83
C ASP A 139 16.83 -16.22 -5.99
N ALA A 140 16.98 -16.71 -7.22
CA ALA A 140 17.25 -15.88 -8.38
C ALA A 140 16.03 -15.06 -8.79
N LEU A 141 14.85 -15.70 -8.76
CA LEU A 141 13.58 -15.03 -8.98
C LEU A 141 13.30 -13.99 -7.88
N ARG A 142 13.59 -14.31 -6.62
CA ARG A 142 13.42 -13.38 -5.49
C ARG A 142 14.29 -12.14 -5.65
N ALA A 143 15.58 -12.31 -5.94
CA ALA A 143 16.50 -11.19 -6.15
C ALA A 143 16.05 -10.28 -7.32
N ASN A 144 15.64 -10.88 -8.45
CA ASN A 144 15.09 -10.12 -9.59
C ASN A 144 13.81 -9.38 -9.21
N THR A 145 12.92 -10.01 -8.44
CA THR A 145 11.68 -9.38 -7.98
C THR A 145 11.96 -8.21 -7.06
N PHE A 146 12.90 -8.34 -6.12
CA PHE A 146 13.24 -7.25 -5.21
C PHE A 146 13.85 -6.07 -5.95
N ALA A 147 14.71 -6.31 -6.95
CA ALA A 147 15.24 -5.26 -7.82
C ALA A 147 14.12 -4.52 -8.57
N LEU A 148 13.17 -5.25 -9.15
CA LEU A 148 11.99 -4.66 -9.81
C LEU A 148 11.10 -3.86 -8.84
N ALA A 149 11.03 -4.25 -7.57
CA ALA A 149 10.28 -3.52 -6.55
C ALA A 149 10.91 -2.17 -6.22
N THR A 150 12.24 -2.05 -6.28
CA THR A 150 12.94 -0.76 -6.17
C THR A 150 12.52 0.20 -7.27
N GLU A 151 12.41 -0.28 -8.51
CA GLU A 151 11.91 0.53 -9.63
C GLU A 151 10.43 0.93 -9.42
N ALA A 152 9.60 -0.02 -8.98
CA ALA A 152 8.18 0.19 -8.71
C ALA A 152 7.91 1.22 -7.60
N THR A 153 8.77 1.27 -6.60
CA THR A 153 8.63 2.17 -5.45
C THR A 153 9.24 3.55 -5.69
N SER A 154 10.18 3.66 -6.64
CA SER A 154 10.83 4.92 -7.04
C SER A 154 9.97 5.86 -7.90
N SER A 155 8.96 5.34 -8.61
CA SER A 155 8.11 6.12 -9.52
C SER A 155 6.71 6.28 -8.93
N CYS A 156 6.16 7.51 -8.96
CA CYS A 156 4.83 7.81 -8.43
C CYS A 156 3.71 6.91 -8.99
N GLU A 157 3.04 6.25 -8.05
CA GLU A 157 1.66 5.76 -7.95
C GLU A 157 1.05 4.84 -9.04
N ASP A 158 1.31 5.01 -10.34
CA ASP A 158 0.51 4.32 -11.37
C ASP A 158 1.09 3.00 -11.90
N ARG A 159 2.24 2.54 -11.38
CA ARG A 159 2.91 1.35 -11.91
C ARG A 159 2.88 0.11 -11.03
N ILE A 160 2.28 0.10 -9.83
CA ILE A 160 2.30 -1.11 -8.98
C ILE A 160 1.63 -2.30 -9.67
N THR A 161 0.47 -2.10 -10.30
CA THR A 161 -0.19 -3.13 -11.10
C THR A 161 0.67 -3.50 -12.31
N PHE A 162 1.30 -2.53 -12.99
CA PHE A 162 2.22 -2.81 -14.10
C PHE A 162 3.42 -3.67 -13.67
N PHE A 163 4.04 -3.36 -12.54
CA PHE A 163 5.18 -4.10 -12.00
C PHE A 163 4.76 -5.48 -11.48
N LEU A 164 3.56 -5.63 -10.92
CA LEU A 164 3.02 -6.95 -10.62
C LEU A 164 2.91 -7.82 -11.89
N HIS A 165 2.44 -7.24 -12.99
CA HIS A 165 2.39 -7.95 -14.28
C HIS A 165 3.79 -8.27 -14.81
N GLN A 166 4.75 -7.35 -14.69
CA GLN A 166 6.15 -7.60 -15.06
C GLN A 166 6.77 -8.74 -14.25
N MET A 167 6.60 -8.72 -12.92
CA MET A 167 7.13 -9.73 -12.01
C MET A 167 6.51 -11.11 -12.28
N LYS A 168 5.22 -11.18 -12.62
CA LYS A 168 4.57 -12.43 -13.05
C LYS A 168 5.04 -12.90 -14.42
N ASN A 169 5.41 -12.00 -15.34
CA ASN A 169 5.98 -12.38 -16.62
C ASN A 169 7.40 -12.94 -16.47
N VAL A 170 8.17 -12.46 -15.49
CA VAL A 170 9.52 -13.00 -15.18
C VAL A 170 9.45 -14.43 -14.61
N GLN A 171 8.29 -14.87 -14.13
CA GLN A 171 8.06 -16.25 -13.68
C GLN A 171 7.74 -17.28 -14.79
N LEU A 172 7.42 -16.81 -16.00
CA LEU A 172 7.06 -17.67 -17.15
C LEU A 172 8.27 -17.88 -18.07
#